data_AF-B4CUS6-F1
#
_entry.id   AF-B4CUS6-F1
#
_cell.length_a   1.000
_cell.length_b   1.000
_cell.length_c   1.000
_cell.angle_alpha   90.00
_cell.angle_beta   90.00
_cell.angle_gamma   90.00
#
_symmetry.space_group_name_H-M   'P 1'
#
loop_
_entity.id
_entity.type
_entity.pdbx_description
1 polymer ?
#
loop_
_entity_poly.entity_id
_entity_poly.type
_entity_poly.pdbx_seq_one_letter_code
_entity_poly.pdbx_strand_id
1 'polypeptide(L)'
;MTEGGTAVTGTLTLSQAQVTDTVVNLGSSDSLRVILPTSVTVPANQTSITFPLSIADDTYLEGPENVTVAAAVTNNALQGEERGHWRHR
;
A
#
# COMPACT_ATOMS: atom_id res chain seq x y z
N MET A 1 -6.51 -1.60 -30.07
CA MET A 1 -6.43 -1.03 -28.71
C MET A 1 -5.35 -1.82 -28.03
N THR A 2 -4.31 -1.18 -27.50
CA THR A 2 -3.14 -1.85 -26.93
C THR A 2 -3.28 -1.78 -25.43
N GLU A 3 -3.44 -2.92 -24.77
CA GLU A 3 -3.45 -3.03 -23.31
C GLU A 3 -2.04 -3.29 -22.79
N GLY A 4 -1.10 -2.39 -23.09
CA GLY A 4 0.29 -2.62 -22.70
C GLY A 4 1.10 -1.35 -22.52
N GLY A 5 1.67 -1.18 -21.33
CA GLY A 5 2.84 -0.32 -21.12
C GLY A 5 2.68 0.86 -20.16
N THR A 6 1.50 1.10 -19.59
CA THR A 6 1.35 2.24 -18.67
C THR A 6 1.82 1.82 -17.28
N ALA A 7 3.01 2.28 -16.89
CA ALA A 7 3.35 2.38 -15.48
C ALA A 7 2.31 3.32 -14.84
N VAL A 8 1.48 2.76 -13.97
CA VAL A 8 0.51 3.50 -13.18
C VAL A 8 1.15 3.78 -11.82
N THR A 9 0.88 4.95 -11.25
CA THR A 9 1.39 5.28 -9.92
C THR A 9 0.27 5.08 -8.92
N GLY A 10 0.51 4.20 -7.93
CA GLY A 10 -0.36 4.05 -6.77
C GLY A 10 0.05 5.02 -5.67
N THR A 11 -0.93 5.55 -4.95
CA THR A 11 -0.69 6.38 -3.76
C THR A 11 -1.12 5.60 -2.53
N LEU A 12 -0.20 5.42 -1.58
CA LEU A 12 -0.49 4.87 -0.27
C LEU A 12 -0.51 6.02 0.74
N THR A 13 -1.61 6.13 1.50
CA THR A 13 -1.76 7.15 2.54
C THR A 13 -2.03 6.49 3.89
N LEU A 14 -1.21 6.82 4.89
CA LEU A 14 -1.42 6.48 6.28
C LEU A 14 -2.34 7.52 6.93
N SER A 15 -3.18 7.08 7.87
CA SER A 15 -4.05 7.97 8.65
C SER A 15 -3.30 8.91 9.59
N GLN A 16 -2.07 8.54 9.97
CA GLN A 16 -1.19 9.33 10.83
C GLN A 16 0.28 9.07 10.49
N ALA A 17 1.12 10.10 10.59
CA ALA A 17 2.56 9.97 10.45
C ALA A 17 3.11 9.10 11.59
N GLN A 18 3.93 8.11 11.25
CA GLN A 18 4.61 7.28 12.24
C GLN A 18 5.99 7.87 12.55
N VAL A 19 6.47 7.70 13.78
CA VAL A 19 7.82 8.15 14.20
C VAL A 19 8.94 7.22 13.70
N THR A 20 8.57 6.05 13.18
CA THR A 20 9.48 5.07 12.57
C THR A 20 9.03 4.75 11.15
N ASP A 21 9.96 4.19 10.37
CA ASP A 21 9.66 3.65 9.06
C ASP A 21 8.59 2.56 9.16
N THR A 22 7.57 2.65 8.30
CA THR A 22 6.43 1.74 8.29
C THR A 22 6.47 0.89 7.04
N VAL A 23 6.62 -0.42 7.22
CA VAL A 23 6.58 -1.39 6.11
C VAL A 23 5.14 -1.81 5.87
N VAL A 24 4.69 -1.60 4.63
CA VAL A 24 3.37 -2.00 4.17
C VAL A 24 3.53 -3.08 3.12
N ASN A 25 2.97 -4.24 3.41
CA ASN A 25 2.91 -5.36 2.49
C ASN A 25 1.76 -5.14 1.51
N LEU A 26 2.04 -5.29 0.23
CA LEU A 26 1.05 -5.16 -0.83
C LEU A 26 0.82 -6.53 -1.47
N GLY A 27 -0.43 -6.85 -1.78
CA GLY A 27 -0.82 -8.06 -2.48
C GLY A 27 -1.82 -7.76 -3.59
N SER A 28 -1.67 -8.43 -4.73
CA SER A 28 -2.67 -8.45 -5.81
C SER A 28 -3.50 -9.73 -5.73
N SER A 29 -4.78 -9.66 -6.05
CA SER A 29 -5.59 -10.86 -6.34
C SER A 29 -5.17 -11.54 -7.64
N ASP A 30 -4.53 -10.80 -8.55
CA ASP A 30 -4.04 -11.30 -9.84
C ASP A 30 -2.67 -10.67 -10.16
N SER A 31 -1.61 -11.45 -9.94
CA SER A 31 -0.23 -11.02 -10.21
C SER A 31 0.20 -11.20 -11.66
N LEU A 32 -0.60 -11.91 -12.47
CA LEU A 32 -0.35 -12.07 -13.90
C LEU A 32 -0.86 -10.87 -14.70
N ARG A 33 -1.84 -10.14 -14.16
CA ARG A 33 -2.39 -8.91 -14.74
C ARG A 33 -1.88 -7.62 -14.10
N VAL A 34 -1.59 -7.62 -12.80
CA VAL A 34 -1.05 -6.45 -12.08
C VAL A 34 0.25 -6.81 -11.37
N ILE A 35 1.33 -6.20 -11.81
CA ILE A 35 2.65 -6.32 -11.21
C ILE A 35 2.85 -5.11 -10.29
N LEU A 36 3.14 -5.38 -9.01
CA LEU A 36 3.41 -4.37 -8.00
C LEU A 36 4.49 -4.87 -7.01
N PRO A 37 5.15 -3.96 -6.27
CA PRO A 37 6.13 -4.35 -5.26
C PRO A 37 5.44 -5.14 -4.14
N THR A 38 6.07 -6.20 -3.64
CA THR A 38 5.54 -7.00 -2.51
C THR A 38 5.44 -6.21 -1.21
N SER A 39 6.25 -5.15 -1.09
CA SER A 39 6.23 -4.25 0.06
C SER A 39 6.73 -2.87 -0.31
N VAL A 40 6.20 -1.86 0.36
CA VAL A 40 6.63 -0.46 0.26
C VAL A 40 6.89 0.09 1.65
N THR A 41 7.85 1.00 1.77
CA THR A 41 8.22 1.60 3.07
C THR A 41 7.80 3.06 3.07
N VAL A 42 6.95 3.43 4.03
CA VAL A 42 6.63 4.84 4.33
C VAL A 42 7.65 5.34 5.35
N PRO A 43 8.52 6.31 5.01
CA PRO A 43 9.53 6.79 5.95
C PRO A 43 8.91 7.46 7.17
N ALA A 44 9.66 7.49 8.27
CA ALA A 44 9.27 8.21 9.47
C ALA A 44 8.87 9.67 9.15
N ASN A 45 7.83 10.15 9.84
CA ASN A 45 7.21 11.45 9.67
C ASN A 45 6.54 11.69 8.31
N GLN A 46 6.41 10.68 7.45
CA GLN A 46 5.62 10.75 6.23
C GLN A 46 4.29 10.03 6.39
N THR A 47 3.26 10.57 5.75
CA THR A 47 1.92 9.97 5.69
C THR A 47 1.59 9.44 4.32
N SER A 48 2.37 9.76 3.29
CA SER A 48 2.06 9.37 1.93
C SER A 48 3.31 9.00 1.17
N ILE A 49 3.22 7.92 0.40
CA ILE A 49 4.22 7.56 -0.60
C ILE A 49 3.52 7.19 -1.89
N THR A 50 4.28 7.28 -2.98
CA THR A 50 3.89 6.72 -4.26
C THR A 50 4.69 5.47 -4.55
N PHE A 51 4.06 4.50 -5.21
CA PHE A 51 4.73 3.29 -5.68
C PHE A 51 4.33 2.98 -7.12
N PRO A 52 5.25 2.43 -7.93
CA PRO A 52 4.91 2.03 -9.28
C PRO A 52 4.06 0.76 -9.26
N LEU A 53 3.06 0.68 -10.12
CA LEU A 53 2.39 -0.54 -10.52
C LEU A 53 2.35 -0.63 -12.05
N SER A 54 2.40 -1.83 -12.59
CA SER A 54 2.31 -2.03 -14.04
C SER A 54 1.26 -3.06 -14.36
N ILE A 55 0.45 -2.75 -15.37
CA ILE A 55 -0.52 -3.68 -15.92
C ILE A 55 0.24 -4.54 -16.93
N ALA A 56 0.23 -5.85 -16.71
CA ALA A 56 0.79 -6.81 -17.64
C ALA A 56 -0.16 -6.97 -18.83
N ASP A 57 0.41 -6.87 -20.03
CA ASP A 57 -0.30 -7.10 -21.28
C ASP A 57 -0.43 -8.61 -21.48
N ASP A 58 -1.65 -9.12 -21.58
CA ASP A 58 -1.88 -10.50 -22.02
C ASP A 58 -2.15 -10.49 -23.54
N THR A 59 -1.62 -11.49 -24.22
CA THR A 59 -1.88 -11.80 -25.64
C THR A 59 -3.36 -12.00 -25.99
N TYR A 60 -4.25 -12.11 -24.99
CA TYR A 60 -5.70 -12.19 -25.17
C TYR A 60 -6.39 -10.92 -24.67
N LEU A 61 -7.12 -10.26 -25.58
CA LEU A 61 -8.06 -9.19 -25.26
C LEU A 61 -9.29 -9.79 -24.57
N GLU A 62 -9.15 -10.08 -23.29
CA GLU A 62 -10.29 -10.36 -22.42
C GLU A 62 -10.91 -9.01 -22.03
N GLY A 63 -12.23 -8.94 -21.88
CA GLY A 63 -12.92 -7.68 -21.57
C GLY A 63 -12.43 -7.03 -20.25
N PRO A 64 -13.01 -5.90 -19.84
CA PRO A 64 -12.60 -5.24 -18.61
C PRO A 64 -12.72 -6.17 -17.38
N GLU A 65 -11.60 -6.41 -16.71
CA GLU A 65 -11.51 -7.23 -15.50
C GLU A 65 -11.26 -6.39 -14.24
N ASN A 66 -11.70 -6.90 -13.09
CA ASN A 66 -11.56 -6.23 -11.80
C ASN A 66 -10.45 -6.91 -11.00
N VAL A 67 -9.34 -6.23 -10.77
CA VAL A 67 -8.25 -6.70 -9.89
C VAL A 67 -8.32 -5.95 -8.56
N THR A 68 -8.19 -6.68 -7.46
CA THR A 68 -8.19 -6.10 -6.10
C THR A 68 -6.77 -6.08 -5.57
N VAL A 69 -6.31 -4.89 -5.13
CA VAL A 69 -5.03 -4.71 -4.44
C VAL A 69 -5.30 -4.51 -2.95
N ALA A 70 -4.69 -5.35 -2.12
CA ALA A 70 -4.77 -5.26 -0.67
C ALA A 70 -3.46 -4.72 -0.10
N ALA A 71 -3.55 -3.82 0.87
CA ALA A 71 -2.41 -3.29 1.61
C ALA A 71 -2.58 -3.62 3.09
N ALA A 72 -1.56 -4.25 3.69
CA ALA A 72 -1.54 -4.58 5.10
C ALA A 72 -0.30 -3.97 5.74
N VAL A 73 -0.49 -3.23 6.83
CA VAL A 73 0.62 -2.65 7.58
C VAL A 73 1.09 -3.66 8.61
N THR A 74 2.37 -4.00 8.59
CA THR A 74 2.99 -4.74 9.70
C THR A 74 3.32 -3.73 10.80
N ASN A 75 2.30 -3.24 11.51
CA ASN A 75 2.50 -2.32 12.61
C ASN A 75 3.06 -3.08 13.82
N ASN A 76 4.36 -2.95 14.07
CA ASN A 76 4.92 -3.13 15.41
C ASN A 76 4.90 -1.78 16.15
N ALA A 77 3.72 -1.18 16.26
CA ALA A 77 3.47 -0.10 17.20
C ALA A 77 2.49 -0.66 18.22
N LEU A 78 3.04 -1.16 19.34
CA LEU A 78 2.26 -1.24 20.56
C LEU A 78 1.68 0.16 20.77
N GLN A 79 0.37 0.30 20.57
CA GLN A 79 -0.37 1.44 21.08
C GLN A 79 -0.08 1.45 22.58
N GLY A 80 0.86 2.30 22.98
CA GLY A 80 1.16 2.58 24.36
C GLY A 80 -0.12 3.09 24.99
N GLU A 81 -0.81 2.19 25.67
CA GLU A 81 -1.99 2.48 26.46
C GLU A 81 -1.55 3.19 27.74
N GLU A 82 -0.96 4.37 27.63
CA GLU A 82 -0.84 5.27 28.77
C GLU A 82 -2.17 5.99 28.93
N ARG A 83 -3.07 5.30 29.63
CA ARG A 83 -4.16 5.92 30.38
C ARG A 83 -3.54 6.94 31.35
N GLY A 84 -3.32 8.16 30.85
CA GLY A 84 -2.97 9.33 31.63
C GLY A 84 -4.07 9.60 32.65
N HIS A 85 -3.88 9.02 33.82
CA HIS A 85 -4.77 9.06 34.96
C HIS A 85 -4.78 10.49 35.51
N TRP A 86 -5.72 11.35 35.06
CA TRP A 86 -5.95 12.65 35.69
C TRP A 86 -6.58 12.45 37.07
N ARG A 87 -5.72 12.21 38.06
CA ARG A 87 -5.98 12.60 39.44
C ARG A 87 -4.75 13.32 39.92
N HIS A 88 -4.90 14.59 40.26
CA HIS A 88 -4.89 15.01 41.66
C HIS A 88 -5.55 16.38 41.80
N ARG A 89 -6.09 16.54 43.00
CA ARG A 89 -6.90 17.62 43.57
C ARG A 89 -6.15 18.94 43.66
#